data_AF-A0A430RYJ7-F1
#
_entry.id   AF-A0A430RYJ7-F1
#
_cell.length_a   1.000
_cell.length_b   1.000
_cell.length_c   1.000
_cell.angle_alpha   90.00
_cell.angle_beta   90.00
_cell.angle_gamma   90.00
#
_symmetry.space_group_name_H-M   'P 1'
#
loop_
_entity.id
_entity.type
_entity.pdbx_description
1 polymer ?
#
loop_
_entity_poly.entity_id
_entity_poly.type
_entity_poly.pdbx_seq_one_letter_code
_entity_poly.pdbx_strand_id
1 'polypeptide(L)'
;MDKVKAAKELVQEALAQSQNPCFTCSFQAEDVVVLHLLLEAKPEIPVLFLDTGYHFPEVYAYRDEMQKKLGFRLINLTPALSREEQERL
;
A
#
# COMPACT_ATOMS: atom_id res chain seq x y z
N MET A 1 -27.40 3.20 5.59
CA MET A 1 -26.27 2.50 6.23
C MET A 1 -25.04 3.35 6.02
N ASP A 2 -24.32 3.71 7.09
CA ASP A 2 -23.11 4.53 7.00
C ASP A 2 -21.94 3.65 6.50
N LYS A 3 -21.55 3.85 5.23
CA LYS A 3 -20.53 3.05 4.56
C LYS A 3 -19.13 3.29 5.14
N VAL A 4 -18.85 4.50 5.61
CA VAL A 4 -17.53 4.85 6.18
C VAL A 4 -17.38 4.16 7.53
N LYS A 5 -18.43 4.20 8.35
CA LYS A 5 -18.44 3.45 9.62
C LYS A 5 -18.23 1.95 9.41
N ALA A 6 -18.96 1.35 8.47
CA ALA A 6 -18.82 -0.07 8.16
C ALA A 6 -17.40 -0.42 7.68
N ALA A 7 -16.78 0.42 6.85
CA ALA A 7 -15.40 0.21 6.39
C ALA A 7 -14.39 0.27 7.54
N LYS A 8 -14.55 1.23 8.47
CA LYS A 8 -13.71 1.33 9.67
C LYS A 8 -13.84 0.09 10.56
N GLU A 9 -15.06 -0.42 10.74
CA GLU A 9 -15.30 -1.66 11.52
C GLU A 9 -14.62 -2.87 10.88
N LEU A 10 -14.71 -3.03 9.56
CA LEU A 10 -14.02 -4.11 8.83
C LEU A 10 -12.49 -4.03 8.95
N VAL A 11 -11.92 -2.82 8.88
CA VAL A 11 -10.48 -2.62 9.07
C VAL A 11 -10.05 -3.04 10.49
N GLN A 12 -10.80 -2.63 11.52
CA GLN A 12 -10.52 -3.01 12.90
C GLN A 12 -10.60 -4.52 13.12
N GLU A 13 -11.63 -5.15 12.57
CA GLU A 13 -11.80 -6.61 12.64
C GLU A 13 -10.64 -7.36 11.96
N ALA A 14 -10.26 -6.94 10.75
CA ALA A 14 -9.15 -7.54 10.02
C ALA A 14 -7.82 -7.40 10.77
N LEU A 15 -7.56 -6.24 11.38
CA LEU A 15 -6.37 -6.02 12.21
C LEU A 15 -6.38 -6.88 13.47
N ALA A 16 -7.52 -7.02 14.15
CA ALA A 16 -7.65 -7.84 15.35
C ALA A 16 -7.40 -9.33 15.10
N GLN A 17 -7.73 -9.83 13.90
CA GLN A 17 -7.50 -11.22 13.49
C GLN A 17 -6.08 -11.49 12.96
N SER A 18 -5.25 -10.46 12.83
CA SER A 18 -3.93 -10.55 12.20
C SER A 18 -2.79 -10.45 13.21
N GLN A 19 -1.83 -11.39 13.15
CA GLN A 19 -0.64 -11.34 14.02
C GLN A 19 0.41 -10.33 13.54
N ASN A 20 0.69 -10.30 12.23
CA ASN A 20 1.68 -9.42 11.61
C ASN A 20 1.13 -8.82 10.30
N PRO A 21 0.11 -7.95 10.37
CA PRO A 21 -0.53 -7.43 9.17
C PRO A 21 0.42 -6.51 8.39
N CYS A 22 0.26 -6.55 7.06
CA CYS A 22 0.82 -5.58 6.12
C CYS A 22 -0.27 -5.21 5.11
N PHE A 23 -0.08 -4.09 4.40
CA PHE A 23 -1.00 -3.66 3.35
C PHE A 23 -0.26 -3.54 2.02
N THR A 24 -0.69 -4.28 1.01
CA THR A 24 -0.20 -4.11 -0.36
C THR A 24 -0.95 -2.96 -1.02
N CYS A 25 -0.24 -1.98 -1.56
CA CYS A 25 -0.83 -0.79 -2.15
C CYS A 25 -0.26 -0.55 -3.53
N SER A 26 -1.12 -0.51 -4.55
CA SER A 26 -0.76 -0.13 -5.93
C SER A 26 -0.95 1.36 -6.18
N PHE A 27 -1.37 2.12 -5.16
CA PHE A 27 -1.69 3.54 -5.22
C PHE A 27 -2.83 3.89 -6.19
N GLN A 28 -3.77 2.96 -6.37
CA GLN A 28 -5.07 3.27 -6.97
C GLN A 28 -5.93 4.06 -5.98
N ALA A 29 -6.99 4.72 -6.47
CA ALA A 29 -7.80 5.62 -5.66
C ALA A 29 -8.40 4.91 -4.43
N GLU A 30 -8.88 3.69 -4.60
CA GLU A 30 -9.47 2.86 -3.55
C GLU A 30 -8.42 2.43 -2.52
N ASP A 31 -7.22 2.05 -2.96
CA ASP A 31 -6.12 1.65 -2.08
C ASP A 31 -5.72 2.81 -1.15
N VAL A 32 -5.67 4.03 -1.66
CA VAL A 32 -5.31 5.22 -0.85
C VAL A 32 -6.39 5.52 0.20
N VAL A 33 -7.67 5.28 -0.12
CA VAL A 33 -8.76 5.38 0.87
C VAL A 33 -8.60 4.33 1.97
N VAL A 34 -8.35 3.07 1.61
CA VAL A 34 -8.15 1.99 2.59
C VAL A 34 -6.90 2.25 3.43
N LEU A 35 -5.80 2.71 2.81
CA LEU A 35 -4.57 3.11 3.49
C LEU A 35 -4.84 4.19 4.54
N HIS A 36 -5.61 5.22 4.19
CA HIS A 36 -5.97 6.27 5.15
C HIS A 36 -6.69 5.70 6.39
N LEU A 37 -7.67 4.80 6.19
CA LEU A 37 -8.38 4.13 7.29
C LEU A 37 -7.45 3.23 8.12
N LEU A 38 -6.53 2.52 7.47
CA LEU A 38 -5.54 1.67 8.14
C LEU A 38 -4.59 2.49 9.01
N LEU A 39 -4.13 3.66 8.53
CA LEU A 39 -3.21 4.52 9.28
C LEU A 39 -3.87 5.17 10.50
N GLU A 40 -5.18 5.41 10.49
CA GLU A 40 -5.92 5.83 11.70
C GLU A 40 -5.90 4.73 12.79
N ALA A 41 -5.90 3.46 12.38
CA ALA A 41 -5.99 2.32 13.28
C ALA A 41 -4.62 1.76 13.72
N LYS A 42 -3.66 1.71 12.78
CA LYS A 42 -2.32 1.12 12.94
C LYS A 42 -1.28 1.92 12.14
N PRO A 43 -0.81 3.08 12.65
CA PRO A 43 0.10 3.97 11.92
C PRO A 43 1.40 3.32 11.44
N GLU A 44 1.90 2.32 12.17
CA GLU A 44 3.14 1.60 11.86
C GLU A 44 2.97 0.41 10.90
N ILE A 45 1.78 0.18 10.35
CA ILE A 45 1.54 -0.92 9.42
C ILE A 45 2.49 -0.82 8.21
N PRO A 46 3.22 -1.89 7.84
CA PRO A 46 4.03 -1.89 6.64
C PRO A 46 3.16 -1.76 5.40
N VAL A 47 3.47 -0.79 4.54
CA VAL A 47 2.85 -0.60 3.23
C VAL A 47 3.79 -1.13 2.16
N LEU A 48 3.38 -2.20 1.50
CA LEU A 48 4.17 -2.90 0.50
C LEU A 48 3.80 -2.41 -0.89
N PHE A 49 4.78 -1.88 -1.61
CA PHE A 49 4.66 -1.54 -3.03
C PHE A 49 5.43 -2.58 -3.84
N LEU A 50 4.75 -3.26 -4.76
CA LEU A 50 5.40 -4.17 -5.70
C LEU A 50 5.99 -3.36 -6.85
N ASP A 51 7.29 -3.10 -6.75
CA ASP A 51 8.04 -2.37 -7.75
C ASP A 51 8.49 -3.33 -8.86
N THR A 52 7.63 -3.49 -9.88
CA THR A 52 7.88 -4.39 -11.00
C THR A 52 8.97 -3.88 -11.95
N GLY A 53 9.39 -2.62 -11.79
CA GLY A 53 10.17 -1.89 -12.79
C GLY A 53 9.34 -1.37 -13.98
N TYR A 54 8.13 -1.87 -14.22
CA TYR A 54 7.30 -1.51 -15.38
C TYR A 54 6.33 -0.34 -15.14
N HIS A 55 6.31 0.22 -13.94
CA HIS A 55 5.42 1.35 -13.62
C HIS A 55 5.82 2.62 -14.36
N PHE A 56 4.81 3.45 -14.65
CA PHE A 56 5.05 4.80 -15.17
C PHE A 56 5.74 5.69 -14.11
N PRO A 57 6.61 6.63 -14.51
CA PRO A 57 7.24 7.61 -13.60
C PRO A 57 6.25 8.30 -12.65
N GLU A 58 5.04 8.57 -13.15
CA GLU A 58 3.94 9.22 -12.43
C GLU A 58 3.46 8.40 -11.24
N VAL A 59 3.50 7.07 -11.31
CA VAL A 59 3.12 6.19 -10.19
C VAL A 59 4.11 6.33 -9.05
N TYR A 60 5.41 6.37 -9.34
CA TYR A 60 6.44 6.59 -8.32
C TYR A 60 6.30 7.98 -7.69
N ALA A 61 6.09 9.01 -8.51
CA ALA A 61 5.89 10.37 -8.01
C ALA A 61 4.66 10.46 -7.09
N TYR A 62 3.54 9.84 -7.48
CA TYR A 62 2.31 9.82 -6.68
C TYR A 62 2.48 9.03 -5.38
N ARG A 63 3.12 7.84 -5.43
CA ARG A 63 3.49 7.05 -4.25
C ARG A 63 4.29 7.89 -3.26
N ASP A 64 5.35 8.54 -3.72
CA ASP A 64 6.27 9.31 -2.88
C ASP A 64 5.58 10.55 -2.29
N GLU A 65 4.69 11.18 -3.07
CA GLU A 65 3.82 12.26 -2.59
C GLU A 65 2.88 11.78 -1.47
N MET A 66 2.23 10.63 -1.65
CA MET A 66 1.34 10.06 -0.64
C MET A 66 2.12 9.69 0.62
N GLN A 67 3.31 9.10 0.49
CA GLN A 67 4.19 8.79 1.61
C GLN A 67 4.55 10.06 2.40
N LYS A 68 4.91 11.13 1.71
CA LYS A 68 5.22 12.42 2.34
C LYS A 68 4.01 13.02 3.06
N LYS A 69 2.81 12.90 2.48
CA LYS A 69 1.57 13.47 3.05
C LYS A 69 1.04 12.69 4.25
N LEU A 70 1.10 11.36 4.20
CA LEU A 70 0.46 10.48 5.18
C LEU A 70 1.44 9.87 6.19
N GLY A 71 2.75 9.91 5.93
CA GLY A 71 3.78 9.51 6.89
C GLY A 71 3.90 8.01 7.16
N PHE A 72 3.49 7.15 6.23
CA PHE A 72 3.50 5.69 6.42
C PHE A 72 4.87 5.03 6.14
N ARG A 73 5.04 3.82 6.67
CA ARG A 73 6.22 2.97 6.42
C ARG A 73 6.11 2.26 5.07
N LEU A 74 6.66 2.87 4.03
CA LEU A 74 6.76 2.28 2.69
C LEU A 74 7.88 1.22 2.61
N ILE A 75 7.60 0.09 1.98
CA ILE A 75 8.56 -0.95 1.64
C ILE A 75 8.39 -1.28 0.15
N ASN A 76 9.43 -1.03 -0.64
CA ASN A 76 9.46 -1.45 -2.04
C ASN A 76 9.94 -2.90 -2.13
N LEU A 77 9.12 -3.75 -2.75
CA LEU A 77 9.45 -5.13 -3.07
C LEU A 77 9.83 -5.20 -4.54
N THR A 78 11.08 -5.59 -4.82
CA THR A 78 11.61 -5.70 -6.17
C THR A 78 11.73 -7.17 -6.58
N PRO A 79 11.47 -7.52 -7.86
CA PRO A 79 11.77 -8.84 -8.40
C PRO A 79 13.25 -9.20 -8.25
N ALA A 80 13.55 -10.51 -8.30
CA ALA A 80 14.93 -10.99 -8.26
C ALA A 80 15.71 -10.66 -9.55
N LEU A 81 15.00 -10.44 -10.66
CA LEU A 81 15.57 -10.09 -11.96
C LEU A 81 15.27 -8.63 -12.28
N SER A 82 16.21 -7.95 -12.94
CA SER A 82 15.94 -6.66 -13.59
C SER A 82 14.96 -6.81 -14.75
N ARG A 83 14.37 -5.72 -15.21
CA ARG A 83 13.51 -5.72 -16.41
C ARG A 83 14.25 -6.26 -17.63
N GLU A 84 15.48 -5.80 -17.82
CA GLU A 84 16.32 -6.20 -18.94
C GLU A 84 16.69 -7.69 -18.84
N GLU A 85 16.89 -8.22 -17.62
CA GLU A 85 17.12 -9.66 -17.41
C GLU A 85 15.87 -10.49 -17.71
N GLN A 86 14.71 -10.04 -17.24
CA GLN A 86 13.42 -10.69 -17.46
C GLN A 86 13.01 -10.71 -18.95
N GLU A 87 13.32 -9.65 -19.71
CA GLU A 87 13.02 -9.53 -21.14
C GLU A 87 13.93 -10.38 -22.04
N ARG A 88 15.06 -10.86 -21.50
CA ARG A 88 15.99 -11.75 -22.22
C ARG A 88 15.70 -13.23 -22.03
N LEU A 89 14.75 -13.60 -21.17
CA LEU A 89 14.28 -14.97 -20.98
C LEU A 89 13.36 -15.40 -22.14
#